data_AF-A0A8S3RA00-F1
#
_entry.id   AF-A0A8S3RA00-F1
#
_cell.length_a   1.000
_cell.length_b   1.000
_cell.length_c   1.000
_cell.angle_alpha   90.00
_cell.angle_beta   90.00
_cell.angle_gamma   90.00
#
_symmetry.space_group_name_H-M   'P 1'
#
loop_
_entity.id
_entity.type
_entity.pdbx_description
1 polymer ?
#
loop_
_entity_poly.entity_id
_entity_poly.type
_entity_poly.pdbx_seq_one_letter_code
_entity_poly.pdbx_strand_id
1 'polypeptide(L)'
;MEEKMGEVISKTHEEASCSDSQDSETNPNTKTQTQTQSLDPVGFIGKSLNDTLKSTILGSKWTPEKGKFSFPLTHGRRYNVAWEDKFNWLRYSPSTDSAFCAPCIAFGECKSSGGYSDKFSSSGMKDWKNAVGAKRGTFLIHQESSGHKDALLKSSNFLQIIEGGENIKCSISKAYEDNIKKNQQIILNIIDVIVVMGQRNIPLRGHIKLG
;
A
#
# COMPACT_ATOMS: atom_id res chain seq x y z
N MET A 1 7.94 -50.83 46.71
CA MET A 1 7.84 -49.73 47.70
C MET A 1 8.74 -48.65 47.18
N GLU A 2 8.16 -47.77 46.36
CA GLU A 2 7.81 -46.36 46.66
C GLU A 2 8.92 -45.47 46.05
N GLU A 3 8.71 -44.89 44.87
CA GLU A 3 8.01 -43.61 44.59
C GLU A 3 8.55 -42.37 45.32
N LYS A 4 8.64 -41.30 44.52
CA LYS A 4 8.76 -39.84 44.78
C LYS A 4 10.10 -39.25 44.36
N MET A 5 10.16 -38.10 43.67
CA MET A 5 9.12 -37.18 43.19
C MET A 5 9.81 -36.34 42.10
N GLY A 6 9.29 -36.36 40.88
CA GLY A 6 9.71 -35.44 39.82
C GLY A 6 8.67 -34.34 39.71
N GLU A 7 8.92 -33.20 40.35
CA GLU A 7 8.15 -31.98 40.19
C GLU A 7 8.78 -31.18 39.04
N VAL A 8 8.11 -31.14 37.88
CA VAL A 8 8.48 -30.22 36.79
C VAL A 8 7.38 -29.18 36.68
N ILE A 9 7.73 -27.99 37.16
CA ILE A 9 6.96 -26.77 37.08
C ILE A 9 6.81 -26.37 35.59
N SER A 10 5.56 -26.22 35.20
CA SER A 10 5.04 -25.58 34.00
C SER A 10 5.66 -24.22 33.69
N LYS A 11 6.09 -24.00 32.45
CA LYS A 11 6.08 -22.67 31.81
C LYS A 11 5.60 -22.78 30.36
N THR A 12 4.34 -22.36 30.22
CA THR A 12 3.64 -21.78 29.07
C THR A 12 4.50 -21.45 27.83
N HIS A 13 4.16 -22.10 26.71
CA HIS A 13 4.43 -21.57 25.38
C HIS A 13 3.27 -20.68 24.96
N GLU A 14 3.57 -19.41 24.71
CA GLU A 14 2.68 -18.46 24.08
C GLU A 14 2.88 -18.61 22.56
N GLU A 15 1.95 -19.34 21.93
CA GLU A 15 1.89 -19.52 20.48
C GLU A 15 1.39 -18.21 19.84
N ALA A 16 2.27 -17.48 19.17
CA ALA A 16 1.85 -16.45 18.22
C ALA A 16 1.48 -17.12 16.89
N SER A 17 0.28 -17.68 16.84
CA SER A 17 -0.39 -18.12 15.61
C SER A 17 -0.81 -16.90 14.78
N CYS A 18 -0.51 -16.95 13.49
CA CYS A 18 -0.94 -15.95 12.52
C CYS A 18 -2.32 -16.32 11.98
N SER A 19 -3.37 -15.92 12.70
CA SER A 19 -4.71 -15.65 12.19
C SER A 19 -5.62 -15.24 13.36
N ASP A 20 -6.20 -14.04 13.30
CA ASP A 20 -7.64 -13.98 13.06
C ASP A 20 -8.13 -12.58 12.71
N SER A 21 -9.08 -12.57 11.79
CA SER A 21 -10.11 -11.56 11.65
C SER A 21 -10.98 -11.60 12.90
N GLN A 22 -11.46 -10.46 13.40
CA GLN A 22 -12.70 -10.44 14.18
C GLN A 22 -13.59 -9.30 13.75
N ASP A 23 -14.67 -9.71 13.10
CA ASP A 23 -15.97 -9.05 13.02
C ASP A 23 -16.46 -8.66 14.42
N SER A 24 -17.15 -7.51 14.48
CA SER A 24 -18.11 -7.24 15.56
C SER A 24 -19.49 -7.11 14.94
N GLU A 25 -20.31 -8.12 15.18
CA GLU A 25 -21.74 -8.13 14.90
C GLU A 25 -22.46 -7.11 15.79
N THR A 26 -23.23 -6.22 15.18
CA THR A 26 -24.41 -5.61 15.80
C THR A 26 -25.61 -5.73 14.85
N ASN A 27 -26.76 -6.07 15.44
CA ASN A 27 -27.98 -6.70 14.94
C ASN A 27 -28.71 -6.01 13.74
N PRO A 28 -29.55 -6.73 12.95
CA PRO A 28 -30.05 -6.37 11.64
C PRO A 28 -31.35 -5.56 11.67
N ASN A 29 -31.65 -4.99 10.50
CA ASN A 29 -32.74 -4.09 10.14
C ASN A 29 -32.52 -2.63 10.49
N THR A 30 -32.04 -1.85 9.51
CA THR A 30 -32.89 -0.86 8.81
C THR A 30 -32.25 -0.46 7.47
N LYS A 31 -32.82 -0.99 6.39
CA LYS A 31 -33.03 -0.38 5.06
C LYS A 31 -31.82 0.24 4.31
N THR A 32 -31.37 -0.54 3.32
CA THR A 32 -31.01 -0.13 1.95
C THR A 32 -30.90 1.36 1.65
N GLN A 33 -29.68 1.87 1.53
CA GLN A 33 -29.36 3.00 0.64
C GLN A 33 -27.99 2.79 0.00
N THR A 34 -28.00 2.27 -1.23
CA THR A 34 -26.88 2.27 -2.17
C THR A 34 -26.42 3.71 -2.41
N GLN A 35 -25.36 4.15 -1.73
CA GLN A 35 -24.69 5.41 -2.05
C GLN A 35 -23.55 5.11 -3.03
N THR A 36 -23.84 5.24 -4.32
CA THR A 36 -22.81 5.59 -5.31
C THR A 36 -22.21 6.92 -4.93
N GLN A 37 -21.18 6.92 -4.07
CA GLN A 37 -20.37 8.10 -3.84
C GLN A 37 -19.75 8.49 -5.18
N SER A 38 -20.10 9.68 -5.65
CA SER A 38 -19.56 10.27 -6.87
C SER A 38 -18.03 10.16 -6.86
N LEU A 39 -17.43 9.54 -7.89
CA LEU A 39 -15.98 9.43 -8.09
C LEU A 39 -15.32 10.79 -8.44
N ASP A 40 -15.90 11.88 -7.98
CA ASP A 40 -15.43 13.24 -8.22
C ASP A 40 -14.20 13.52 -7.34
N PRO A 41 -13.02 13.85 -7.93
CA PRO A 41 -11.81 14.17 -7.19
C PRO A 41 -12.00 15.21 -6.08
N VAL A 42 -12.91 16.16 -6.26
CA VAL A 42 -13.17 17.25 -5.30
C VAL A 42 -13.65 16.72 -3.94
N GLY A 43 -14.38 15.61 -3.93
CA GLY A 43 -14.91 15.02 -2.70
C GLY A 43 -13.83 14.51 -1.73
N PHE A 44 -12.61 14.33 -2.23
CA PHE A 44 -11.49 13.69 -1.55
C PHE A 44 -10.40 14.67 -1.09
N ILE A 45 -10.49 15.93 -1.50
CA ILE A 45 -9.49 16.96 -1.18
C ILE A 45 -9.56 17.30 0.31
N GLY A 46 -8.39 17.33 0.96
CA GLY A 46 -8.26 17.74 2.37
C GLY A 46 -8.78 16.72 3.39
N LYS A 47 -9.17 15.52 2.96
CA LYS A 47 -9.63 14.44 3.85
C LYS A 47 -8.56 13.37 3.97
N SER A 48 -8.44 12.78 5.16
CA SER A 48 -7.65 11.55 5.33
C SER A 48 -8.34 10.42 4.59
N LEU A 49 -7.71 9.90 3.55
CA LEU A 49 -8.26 8.83 2.73
C LEU A 49 -7.92 7.46 3.30
N ASN A 50 -8.95 6.62 3.44
CA ASN A 50 -8.78 5.20 3.72
C ASN A 50 -8.15 4.49 2.51
N ASP A 51 -7.50 3.36 2.75
CA ASP A 51 -6.76 2.64 1.70
C ASP A 51 -7.67 2.14 0.56
N THR A 52 -8.90 1.72 0.87
CA THR A 52 -9.92 1.39 -0.14
C THR A 52 -10.29 2.57 -1.04
N LEU A 53 -10.30 3.79 -0.49
CA LEU A 53 -10.60 4.99 -1.27
C LEU A 53 -9.40 5.40 -2.13
N LYS A 54 -8.18 5.28 -1.59
CA LYS A 54 -6.95 5.53 -2.36
C LYS A 54 -6.86 4.61 -3.57
N SER A 55 -7.10 3.32 -3.39
CA SER A 55 -7.07 2.36 -4.51
C SER A 55 -8.14 2.66 -5.55
N THR A 56 -9.34 3.04 -5.10
CA THR A 56 -10.44 3.45 -5.98
C THR A 56 -10.07 4.69 -6.81
N ILE A 57 -9.53 5.75 -6.20
CA ILE A 57 -9.16 7.00 -6.91
C ILE A 57 -8.02 6.78 -7.90
N LEU A 58 -7.04 5.94 -7.55
CA LEU A 58 -5.93 5.61 -8.44
C LEU A 58 -6.38 4.77 -9.64
N GLY A 59 -7.22 3.76 -9.41
CA GLY A 59 -7.64 2.81 -10.44
C GLY A 59 -8.80 3.29 -11.31
N SER A 60 -9.74 4.04 -10.76
CA SER A 60 -10.91 4.51 -11.51
C SER A 60 -10.56 5.74 -12.35
N LYS A 61 -10.82 5.66 -13.66
CA LYS A 61 -10.92 6.85 -14.51
C LYS A 61 -12.36 7.33 -14.43
N TRP A 62 -12.55 8.63 -14.19
CA TRP A 62 -13.87 9.21 -14.38
C TRP A 62 -14.10 9.32 -15.89
N THR A 63 -14.98 8.49 -16.44
CA THR A 63 -15.28 8.52 -17.87
C THR A 63 -16.78 8.75 -18.02
N PRO A 64 -17.22 9.89 -18.57
CA PRO A 64 -18.63 10.07 -18.87
C PRO A 64 -19.01 9.14 -20.02
N GLU A 65 -20.25 8.65 -20.01
CA GLU A 65 -20.77 7.91 -21.15
C GLU A 65 -20.64 8.77 -22.42
N LYS A 66 -20.02 8.19 -23.46
CA LYS A 66 -19.73 8.88 -24.71
C LYS A 66 -20.99 9.57 -25.25
N GLY A 67 -20.93 10.90 -25.38
CA GLY A 67 -22.01 11.72 -25.94
C GLY A 67 -23.09 12.19 -24.96
N LYS A 68 -23.08 11.76 -23.68
CA LYS A 68 -24.05 12.24 -22.68
C LYS A 68 -23.58 13.46 -21.89
N PHE A 69 -22.27 13.66 -21.76
CA PHE A 69 -21.70 14.78 -21.04
C PHE A 69 -21.05 15.79 -21.98
N SER A 70 -21.45 17.05 -21.86
CA SER A 70 -20.82 18.17 -22.56
C SER A 70 -19.92 18.94 -21.59
N PHE A 71 -18.62 18.93 -21.86
CA PHE A 71 -17.66 19.74 -21.12
C PHE A 71 -17.98 21.24 -21.27
N PRO A 72 -18.01 22.01 -20.17
CA PRO A 72 -18.24 23.45 -20.21
C PRO A 72 -17.29 24.17 -21.17
N LEU A 73 -17.83 25.11 -21.94
CA LEU A 73 -17.07 25.92 -22.88
C LEU A 73 -16.77 27.27 -22.26
N THR A 74 -15.53 27.46 -21.80
CA THR A 74 -15.07 28.68 -21.16
C THR A 74 -14.12 29.41 -22.12
N HIS A 75 -14.50 30.61 -22.57
CA HIS A 75 -13.74 31.40 -23.55
C HIS A 75 -13.35 30.62 -24.83
N GLY A 76 -14.27 29.81 -25.34
CA GLY A 76 -14.05 29.00 -26.55
C GLY A 76 -13.14 27.79 -26.33
N ARG A 77 -12.78 27.47 -25.09
CA ARG A 77 -11.94 26.31 -24.73
C ARG A 77 -12.67 25.42 -23.72
N ARG A 78 -12.42 24.12 -23.79
CA ARG A 78 -13.00 23.11 -22.90
C ARG A 78 -11.98 22.04 -22.57
N TYR A 79 -12.26 21.26 -21.53
CA TYR A 79 -11.49 20.06 -21.24
C TYR A 79 -11.48 19.10 -22.43
N ASN A 80 -10.33 18.48 -22.71
CA ASN A 80 -10.18 17.49 -23.77
C ASN A 80 -9.88 16.13 -23.15
N VAL A 81 -10.79 15.17 -23.35
CA VAL A 81 -10.67 13.80 -22.83
C VAL A 81 -9.43 13.08 -23.35
N ALA A 82 -8.94 13.41 -24.55
CA ALA A 82 -7.70 12.84 -25.09
C ALA A 82 -6.46 13.19 -24.25
N TRP A 83 -6.56 14.13 -23.30
CA TRP A 83 -5.49 14.38 -22.33
C TRP A 83 -5.37 13.25 -21.30
N GLU A 84 -6.43 12.54 -20.96
CA GLU A 84 -6.36 11.40 -20.04
C GLU A 84 -5.55 10.23 -20.61
N ASP A 85 -5.54 10.06 -21.93
CA ASP A 85 -4.73 9.06 -22.61
C ASP A 85 -3.23 9.39 -22.56
N LYS A 86 -2.89 10.69 -22.55
CA LYS A 86 -1.50 11.16 -22.46
C LYS A 86 -1.03 11.24 -21.00
N PHE A 87 -1.94 11.55 -20.09
CA PHE A 87 -1.68 11.83 -18.69
C PHE A 87 -2.53 10.90 -17.82
N ASN A 88 -2.05 9.68 -17.59
CA ASN A 88 -2.80 8.65 -16.85
C ASN A 88 -3.19 9.05 -15.40
N TRP A 89 -2.48 10.02 -14.82
CA TRP A 89 -2.74 10.56 -13.48
C TRP A 89 -3.88 11.60 -13.45
N LEU A 90 -4.30 12.11 -14.61
CA LEU A 90 -5.27 13.20 -14.74
C LEU A 90 -6.69 12.70 -14.45
N ARG A 91 -7.43 13.46 -13.65
CA ARG A 91 -8.86 13.22 -13.39
C ARG A 91 -9.64 14.52 -13.54
N TYR A 92 -10.73 14.49 -14.29
CA TYR A 92 -11.63 15.64 -14.42
C TYR A 92 -12.72 15.62 -13.34
N SER A 93 -13.05 16.81 -12.82
CA SER A 93 -14.17 17.04 -11.91
C SER A 93 -15.26 17.85 -12.61
N PRO A 94 -16.47 17.28 -12.79
CA PRO A 94 -17.61 18.00 -13.36
C PRO A 94 -18.15 19.12 -12.47
N SER A 95 -18.02 18.98 -11.15
CA SER A 95 -18.57 19.95 -10.19
C SER A 95 -17.84 21.28 -10.21
N THR A 96 -16.54 21.26 -10.50
CA THR A 96 -15.66 22.45 -10.47
C THR A 96 -15.11 22.84 -11.84
N ASP A 97 -15.45 22.10 -12.89
CA ASP A 97 -14.84 22.22 -14.23
C ASP A 97 -13.30 22.34 -14.13
N SER A 98 -12.69 21.43 -13.38
CA SER A 98 -11.27 21.49 -13.06
C SER A 98 -10.63 20.11 -13.13
N ALA A 99 -9.33 20.08 -13.45
CA ALA A 99 -8.54 18.87 -13.54
C ALA A 99 -7.65 18.72 -12.31
N PHE A 100 -7.55 17.48 -11.83
CA PHE A 100 -6.84 17.07 -10.63
C PHE A 100 -5.86 15.93 -10.92
N CYS A 101 -4.96 15.68 -9.98
CA CYS A 101 -4.01 14.58 -10.04
C CYS A 101 -4.33 13.54 -8.97
N ALA A 102 -4.73 12.33 -9.38
CA ALA A 102 -5.12 11.26 -8.46
C ALA A 102 -4.00 10.86 -7.48
N PRO A 103 -2.75 10.59 -7.92
CA PRO A 103 -1.64 10.32 -7.01
C PRO A 103 -1.37 11.45 -6.01
N CYS A 104 -1.43 12.71 -6.46
CA CYS A 104 -1.18 13.87 -5.60
C CYS A 104 -2.31 14.11 -4.59
N ILE A 105 -3.56 13.80 -4.93
CA ILE A 105 -4.65 13.82 -3.93
C ILE A 105 -4.45 12.72 -2.89
N ALA A 106 -4.04 11.52 -3.31
CA ALA A 106 -3.93 10.36 -2.43
C ALA A 106 -2.68 10.36 -1.53
N PHE A 107 -1.54 10.88 -2.03
CA PHE A 107 -0.23 10.79 -1.38
C PHE A 107 0.53 12.12 -1.32
N GLY A 108 -0.07 13.22 -1.80
CA GLY A 108 0.56 14.53 -1.73
C GLY A 108 0.76 14.94 -0.28
N GLU A 109 2.00 15.23 0.09
CA GLU A 109 2.26 15.91 1.36
C GLU A 109 1.78 17.36 1.21
N CYS A 110 0.90 17.82 2.11
CA CYS A 110 0.47 19.22 2.25
C CYS A 110 1.62 20.20 2.55
N LYS A 111 2.87 19.85 2.29
CA LYS A 111 4.03 20.70 2.50
C LYS A 111 4.22 21.58 1.28
N SER A 112 3.45 22.67 1.29
CA SER A 112 3.77 24.05 0.90
C SER A 112 5.13 24.29 0.22
N SER A 113 5.41 23.59 -0.88
CA SER A 113 6.44 23.98 -1.84
C SER A 113 5.69 24.72 -2.93
N GLY A 114 5.55 26.04 -2.75
CA GLY A 114 4.73 26.92 -3.58
C GLY A 114 5.00 26.77 -5.08
N GLY A 115 4.23 25.89 -5.74
CA GLY A 115 4.42 25.50 -7.13
C GLY A 115 3.18 24.80 -7.69
N TYR A 116 3.25 24.38 -8.96
CA TYR A 116 2.13 23.76 -9.68
C TYR A 116 1.61 22.47 -9.02
N SER A 117 2.42 21.79 -8.19
CA SER A 117 2.02 20.58 -7.46
C SER A 117 0.81 20.81 -6.55
N ASP A 118 0.75 21.95 -5.86
CA ASP A 118 -0.34 22.25 -4.92
C ASP A 118 -1.68 22.44 -5.67
N LYS A 119 -1.64 23.09 -6.83
CA LYS A 119 -2.85 23.36 -7.62
C LYS A 119 -3.61 22.09 -8.01
N PHE A 120 -2.93 21.01 -8.34
CA PHE A 120 -3.58 19.75 -8.76
C PHE A 120 -4.08 18.89 -7.59
N SER A 121 -3.64 19.17 -6.36
CA SER A 121 -4.10 18.49 -5.15
C SER A 121 -5.17 19.26 -4.37
N SER A 122 -5.15 20.59 -4.39
CA SER A 122 -6.03 21.44 -3.56
C SER A 122 -7.13 22.14 -4.35
N SER A 123 -6.76 22.97 -5.34
CA SER A 123 -7.70 23.91 -5.97
C SER A 123 -8.24 23.46 -7.33
N GLY A 124 -7.55 22.54 -7.99
CA GLY A 124 -7.82 22.12 -9.36
C GLY A 124 -7.26 23.07 -10.41
N MET A 125 -6.97 22.53 -11.60
CA MET A 125 -6.48 23.27 -12.75
C MET A 125 -7.58 23.46 -13.78
N LYS A 126 -7.87 24.72 -14.15
CA LYS A 126 -8.91 25.08 -15.13
C LYS A 126 -8.40 25.89 -16.34
N ASP A 127 -7.10 26.22 -16.40
CA ASP A 127 -6.58 27.01 -17.53
C ASP A 127 -6.33 26.15 -18.76
N TRP A 128 -7.41 25.80 -19.47
CA TRP A 128 -7.39 24.99 -20.70
C TRP A 128 -6.49 25.58 -21.79
N LYS A 129 -6.23 26.89 -21.75
CA LYS A 129 -5.34 27.56 -22.70
C LYS A 129 -3.89 27.10 -22.62
N ASN A 130 -3.41 26.82 -21.41
CA ASN A 130 -2.01 26.47 -21.14
C ASN A 130 -1.85 25.01 -20.68
N ALA A 131 -2.93 24.22 -20.75
CA ALA A 131 -2.96 22.82 -20.32
C ALA A 131 -1.86 21.99 -21.00
N VAL A 132 -1.80 22.05 -22.35
CA VAL A 132 -0.83 21.31 -23.17
C VAL A 132 -0.05 22.29 -24.03
N GLY A 133 1.23 22.47 -23.71
CA GLY A 133 2.17 23.27 -24.49
C GLY A 133 3.55 22.65 -24.41
N ALA A 134 4.26 22.57 -25.54
CA ALA A 134 5.51 21.79 -25.65
C ALA A 134 6.61 22.21 -24.66
N LYS A 135 6.65 23.49 -24.25
CA LYS A 135 7.66 24.01 -23.30
C LYS A 135 7.09 24.58 -22.00
N ARG A 136 5.81 24.93 -21.96
CA ARG A 136 5.16 25.61 -20.82
C ARG A 136 3.79 25.04 -20.47
N GLY A 137 3.49 23.83 -20.95
CA GLY A 137 2.24 23.14 -20.64
C GLY A 137 2.15 22.84 -19.15
N THR A 138 1.08 23.28 -18.50
CA THR A 138 0.91 23.08 -17.06
C THR A 138 0.90 21.59 -16.69
N PHE A 139 0.36 20.72 -17.54
CA PHE A 139 0.38 19.27 -17.31
C PHE A 139 1.78 18.68 -17.38
N LEU A 140 2.60 19.09 -18.35
CA LEU A 140 3.98 18.62 -18.49
C LEU A 140 4.84 19.10 -17.31
N ILE A 141 4.72 20.37 -16.94
CA ILE A 141 5.43 20.93 -15.78
C ILE A 141 5.04 20.20 -14.49
N HIS A 142 3.76 19.90 -14.29
CA HIS A 142 3.30 19.13 -13.14
C HIS A 142 3.88 17.72 -13.14
N GLN A 143 3.82 17.01 -14.26
CA GLN A 143 4.36 15.66 -14.39
C GLN A 143 5.86 15.60 -14.10
N GLU A 144 6.62 16.62 -14.48
CA GLU A 144 8.05 16.70 -14.21
C GLU A 144 8.39 17.12 -12.77
N SER A 145 7.41 17.68 -12.04
CA SER A 145 7.62 18.16 -10.67
C SER A 145 8.02 17.03 -9.70
N SER A 146 8.88 17.35 -8.75
CA SER A 146 9.33 16.40 -7.72
C SER A 146 8.18 15.88 -6.86
N GLY A 147 7.24 16.75 -6.49
CA GLY A 147 6.07 16.37 -5.69
C GLY A 147 5.17 15.34 -6.40
N HIS A 148 4.97 15.49 -7.71
CA HIS A 148 4.26 14.50 -8.50
C HIS A 148 5.01 13.16 -8.55
N LYS A 149 6.31 13.18 -8.83
CA LYS A 149 7.14 11.97 -8.92
C LYS A 149 7.17 11.18 -7.61
N ASP A 150 7.27 11.88 -6.47
CA ASP A 150 7.20 11.26 -5.15
C ASP A 150 5.81 10.65 -4.86
N ALA A 151 4.74 11.40 -5.13
CA ALA A 151 3.38 10.89 -4.99
C ALA A 151 3.12 9.69 -5.91
N LEU A 152 3.66 9.71 -7.13
CA LEU A 152 3.57 8.63 -8.09
C LEU A 152 4.28 7.37 -7.58
N LEU A 153 5.50 7.50 -7.06
CA LEU A 153 6.25 6.39 -6.45
C LEU A 153 5.52 5.79 -5.24
N LYS A 154 4.99 6.64 -4.36
CA LYS A 154 4.17 6.19 -3.22
C LYS A 154 2.92 5.44 -3.69
N SER A 155 2.25 5.97 -4.71
CA SER A 155 1.04 5.33 -5.27
C SER A 155 1.33 3.99 -5.96
N SER A 156 2.45 3.86 -6.68
CA SER A 156 2.83 2.59 -7.32
C SER A 156 3.17 1.52 -6.29
N ASN A 157 3.93 1.88 -5.25
CA ASN A 157 4.25 0.96 -4.16
C ASN A 157 2.98 0.51 -3.43
N PHE A 158 2.06 1.43 -3.19
CA PHE A 158 0.77 1.12 -2.57
C PHE A 158 -0.07 0.15 -3.40
N LEU A 159 -0.17 0.36 -4.71
CA LEU A 159 -0.89 -0.57 -5.60
C LEU A 159 -0.24 -1.95 -5.61
N GLN A 160 1.09 -2.02 -5.67
CA GLN A 160 1.81 -3.30 -5.59
C GLN A 160 1.52 -4.04 -4.29
N ILE A 161 1.47 -3.34 -3.15
CA ILE A 161 1.15 -3.97 -1.85
C ILE A 161 -0.29 -4.51 -1.85
N ILE A 162 -1.26 -3.77 -2.42
CA ILE A 162 -2.66 -4.22 -2.51
C ILE A 162 -2.81 -5.43 -3.43
N GLU A 163 -2.10 -5.45 -4.55
CA GLU A 163 -2.13 -6.56 -5.52
C GLU A 163 -1.47 -7.85 -4.98
N GLY A 164 -0.98 -7.85 -3.74
CA GLY A 164 -0.37 -9.01 -3.08
C GLY A 164 1.15 -8.96 -3.05
N GLY A 165 1.76 -7.82 -3.36
CA GLY A 165 3.19 -7.59 -3.24
C GLY A 165 3.66 -7.64 -1.78
N GLU A 166 4.92 -8.05 -1.60
CA GLU A 166 5.51 -8.15 -0.27
C GLU A 166 5.75 -6.76 0.33
N ASN A 167 5.12 -6.48 1.47
CA ASN A 167 5.50 -5.34 2.29
C ASN A 167 6.70 -5.68 3.18
N ILE A 168 7.44 -4.66 3.62
CA ILE A 168 8.58 -4.78 4.55
C ILE A 168 8.22 -5.66 5.77
N LYS A 169 7.02 -5.48 6.34
CA LYS A 169 6.57 -6.30 7.48
C LYS A 169 6.53 -7.79 7.14
N CYS A 170 5.97 -8.15 5.99
CA CYS A 170 5.90 -9.54 5.53
C CYS A 170 7.29 -10.11 5.25
N SER A 171 8.17 -9.33 4.62
CA SER A 171 9.55 -9.72 4.34
C SER A 171 10.34 -10.03 5.63
N ILE A 172 10.22 -9.18 6.65
CA ILE A 172 10.87 -9.38 7.96
C ILE A 172 10.34 -10.65 8.64
N SER A 173 9.01 -10.85 8.67
CA SER A 173 8.41 -12.05 9.25
C SER A 173 8.88 -13.33 8.54
N LYS A 174 8.90 -13.33 7.21
CA LYS A 174 9.43 -14.45 6.41
C LYS A 174 10.90 -14.74 6.72
N ALA A 175 11.73 -13.70 6.77
CA ALA A 175 13.15 -13.86 7.11
C ALA A 175 13.34 -14.45 8.53
N TYR A 176 12.51 -14.04 9.48
CA TYR A 176 12.52 -14.61 10.84
C TYR A 176 12.12 -16.08 10.85
N GLU A 177 11.03 -16.45 10.17
CA GLU A 177 10.59 -17.84 10.03
C GLU A 177 11.66 -18.73 9.38
N ASP A 178 12.34 -18.23 8.34
CA ASP A 178 13.42 -18.94 7.68
C ASP A 178 14.61 -19.18 8.61
N ASN A 179 14.94 -18.21 9.47
CA ASN A 179 15.99 -18.38 10.48
C ASN A 179 15.61 -19.43 11.53
N ILE A 180 14.35 -19.46 11.97
CA ILE A 180 13.87 -20.52 12.89
C ILE A 180 14.02 -21.88 12.23
N LYS A 181 13.53 -22.04 11.00
CA LYS A 181 13.61 -23.31 10.27
C LYS A 181 15.06 -23.77 10.10
N LYS A 182 15.97 -22.87 9.72
CA LYS A 182 17.41 -23.15 9.62
C LYS A 182 17.98 -23.63 10.96
N ASN A 183 17.68 -22.92 12.06
CA ASN A 183 18.17 -23.27 13.38
C ASN A 183 17.64 -24.63 13.85
N GLN A 184 16.35 -24.92 13.60
CA GLN A 184 15.76 -26.22 13.89
C GLN A 184 16.48 -27.35 13.12
N GLN A 185 16.76 -27.16 11.83
CA GLN A 185 17.50 -28.13 11.02
C GLN A 185 18.93 -28.35 11.55
N ILE A 186 19.62 -27.29 11.95
CA ILE A 186 20.96 -27.40 12.56
C ILE A 186 20.90 -28.23 13.84
N ILE A 187 19.93 -27.98 14.72
CA ILE A 187 19.79 -28.72 15.98
C ILE A 187 19.50 -30.19 15.72
N LEU A 188 18.57 -30.50 14.80
CA LEU A 188 18.28 -31.88 14.42
C LEU A 188 19.53 -32.60 13.90
N ASN A 189 20.30 -31.96 13.03
CA ASN A 189 21.57 -32.51 12.53
C ASN A 189 22.58 -32.77 13.65
N ILE A 190 22.70 -31.86 14.63
CA ILE A 190 23.59 -32.04 15.79
C ILE A 190 23.13 -33.24 16.63
N ILE A 191 21.82 -33.36 16.87
CA ILE A 191 21.24 -34.49 17.62
C ILE A 191 21.52 -35.81 16.90
N ASP A 192 21.30 -35.89 15.59
CA ASP A 192 21.58 -37.09 14.79
C ASP A 192 23.05 -37.51 14.91
N VAL A 193 23.95 -36.54 14.83
CA VAL A 193 25.40 -36.76 15.00
C VAL A 193 25.73 -37.28 16.41
N ILE A 194 25.11 -36.71 17.46
CA ILE A 194 25.28 -37.18 18.84
C ILE A 194 24.76 -38.61 19.01
N VAL A 195 23.60 -38.95 18.44
CA VAL A 195 23.01 -40.30 18.50
C VAL A 195 23.94 -41.32 17.84
N VAL A 196 24.47 -41.02 16.65
CA VAL A 196 25.41 -41.91 15.94
C VAL A 196 26.70 -42.12 16.74
N MET A 197 27.24 -41.06 17.35
CA MET A 197 28.43 -41.18 18.20
C MET A 197 28.14 -42.01 19.46
N GLY A 198 26.99 -41.81 20.10
CA GLY A 198 26.55 -42.57 21.27
C GLY A 198 26.39 -44.06 20.97
N GLN A 199 25.77 -44.41 19.84
CA GLN A 199 25.62 -45.81 19.39
C GLN A 199 26.96 -46.50 19.14
N ARG A 200 27.99 -45.73 18.76
CA ARG A 200 29.34 -46.24 18.44
C ARG A 200 30.34 -46.10 19.60
N ASN A 201 29.90 -45.63 20.77
CA ASN A 201 30.77 -45.31 21.92
C ASN A 201 31.95 -44.37 21.56
N ILE A 202 31.73 -43.42 20.66
CA ILE A 202 32.74 -42.42 20.28
C ILE A 202 32.60 -41.21 21.22
N PRO A 203 33.69 -40.76 21.87
CA PRO A 203 33.63 -39.62 22.78
C PRO A 203 33.39 -38.31 22.02
N LEU A 204 32.46 -37.47 22.50
CA LEU A 204 32.14 -36.14 21.93
C LEU A 204 33.25 -35.11 22.09
N ARG A 205 34.20 -35.34 23.01
CA ARG A 205 35.36 -34.48 23.25
C ARG A 205 36.63 -35.30 23.22
N GLY A 206 37.71 -34.69 22.73
CA GLY A 206 39.05 -35.28 22.75
C GLY A 206 39.63 -35.32 24.16
N HIS A 207 40.72 -36.08 24.31
CA HIS A 207 41.45 -36.22 25.56
C HIS A 207 42.24 -34.94 25.87
N ILE A 208 41.94 -34.27 26.99
CA ILE A 208 42.72 -33.12 27.47
C ILE A 208 44.02 -33.69 28.06
N LYS A 209 45.16 -33.46 27.41
CA LYS A 209 46.46 -33.79 28.02
C LYS A 209 46.79 -32.67 29.01
N LEU A 210 46.58 -32.92 30.29
CA LEU A 210 47.18 -32.11 31.37
C LEU A 210 48.67 -32.46 31.38
N GLY A 211 49.50 -31.49 30.97
CA GLY A 211 50.96 -31.57 31.02
C GLY A 211 51.50 -30.93 32.28
#